data_AF-A0A9E5EEG0-F1
#
_entry.id   AF-A0A9E5EEG0-F1
#
_cell.length_a   1.000
_cell.length_b   1.000
_cell.length_c   1.000
_cell.angle_alpha   90.00
_cell.angle_beta   90.00
_cell.angle_gamma   90.00
#
_symmetry.space_group_name_H-M   'P 1'
#
loop_
_entity.id
_entity.type
_entity.pdbx_description
1 polymer ?
#
loop_
_entity_poly.entity_id
_entity_poly.type
_entity_poly.pdbx_seq_one_letter_code
_entity_poly.pdbx_strand_id
1 'polypeptide(L)'
;MSPMDASTMTAQMSQLNMVSSMGTMNTSMQSMLAQMQSANFLNQATLIGHSPMVAGNTINFMGSEVILGANLANPLQGVVATIKDASGNVVGTADLGNLNSGMTNFAFDGIDASGATMPNGIYRVEITGKNSAGANEMPTAYVGSP
;
A
#
# COMPACT_ATOMS: atom_id res chain seq x y z
N MET A 1 12.35 -36.82 -51.67
CA MET A 1 11.23 -36.16 -50.95
C MET A 1 11.19 -36.71 -49.54
N SER A 2 10.95 -35.82 -48.58
CA SER A 2 10.69 -36.09 -47.15
C SER A 2 11.93 -36.49 -46.34
N PRO A 3 12.08 -36.17 -45.04
CA PRO A 3 11.36 -35.27 -44.13
C PRO A 3 12.35 -34.31 -43.40
N MET A 4 13.42 -33.87 -44.08
CA MET A 4 14.55 -33.16 -43.45
C MET A 4 14.27 -31.67 -43.17
N ASP A 5 13.31 -31.06 -43.87
CA ASP A 5 12.97 -29.63 -43.72
C ASP A 5 12.18 -29.34 -42.42
N ALA A 6 11.31 -30.27 -42.00
CA ALA A 6 10.49 -30.09 -40.79
C ALA A 6 11.34 -30.19 -39.50
N SER A 7 12.37 -31.05 -39.49
CA SER A 7 13.27 -31.22 -38.33
C SER A 7 14.15 -29.99 -38.10
N THR A 8 14.63 -29.34 -39.16
CA THR A 8 15.55 -28.19 -39.06
C THR A 8 14.82 -26.91 -38.62
N MET A 9 13.57 -26.68 -39.07
CA MET A 9 12.75 -25.58 -38.58
C MET A 9 12.34 -25.75 -37.10
N THR A 10 12.07 -26.98 -36.65
CA THR A 10 11.69 -27.24 -35.25
C THR A 10 12.86 -26.99 -34.28
N ALA A 11 14.09 -27.29 -34.70
CA ALA A 11 15.30 -27.00 -33.91
C ALA A 11 15.56 -25.49 -33.77
N GLN A 12 15.33 -24.70 -34.82
CA GLN A 12 15.46 -23.24 -34.77
C GLN A 12 14.36 -22.59 -33.90
N MET A 13 13.13 -23.10 -33.96
CA MET A 13 12.03 -22.66 -33.08
C MET A 13 12.29 -22.99 -31.60
N SER A 14 12.89 -24.16 -31.30
CA SER A 14 13.27 -24.53 -29.93
C SER A 14 14.40 -23.65 -29.37
N GLN A 15 15.35 -23.23 -30.20
CA GLN A 15 16.39 -22.28 -29.79
C GLN A 15 15.84 -20.87 -29.56
N LEU A 16 14.88 -20.42 -30.37
CA LEU A 16 14.19 -19.14 -30.17
C LEU A 16 13.32 -19.13 -28.90
N ASN A 17 12.63 -20.24 -28.61
CA ASN A 17 11.82 -20.37 -27.40
C ASN A 17 12.69 -20.34 -26.11
N MET A 18 13.88 -20.94 -26.11
CA MET A 18 14.79 -20.85 -24.96
C MET A 18 15.33 -19.43 -24.72
N VAL A 19 15.66 -18.69 -25.77
CA VAL A 19 16.12 -17.29 -25.66
C VAL A 19 14.99 -16.39 -25.14
N SER A 20 13.76 -16.59 -25.60
CA SER A 20 12.59 -15.86 -25.12
C SER A 20 12.27 -16.19 -23.66
N SER A 21 12.37 -17.46 -23.26
CA SER A 21 12.19 -17.90 -21.86
C SER A 21 13.26 -17.33 -20.93
N MET A 22 14.52 -17.20 -21.37
CA MET A 22 15.58 -16.50 -20.61
C MET A 22 15.27 -15.01 -20.44
N GLY A 23 14.69 -14.37 -21.45
CA GLY A 23 14.21 -12.99 -21.36
C GLY A 23 13.11 -12.82 -20.31
N THR A 24 12.10 -13.68 -20.33
CA THR A 24 10.96 -13.64 -19.38
C THR A 24 11.41 -13.90 -17.94
N MET A 25 12.40 -14.78 -17.72
CA MET A 25 12.96 -15.04 -16.40
C MET A 25 13.73 -13.83 -15.86
N ASN A 26 14.47 -13.13 -16.73
CA ASN A 26 15.17 -11.90 -16.35
C ASN A 26 14.18 -10.79 -15.96
N THR A 27 13.09 -10.62 -16.72
CA THR A 27 12.01 -9.67 -16.39
C THR A 27 11.33 -10.04 -15.06
N SER A 28 11.02 -11.32 -14.85
CA SER A 28 10.38 -11.77 -13.61
C SER A 28 11.27 -11.55 -12.39
N MET A 29 12.58 -11.79 -12.52
CA MET A 29 13.55 -11.48 -11.47
C MET A 29 13.68 -9.98 -11.23
N GLN A 30 13.65 -9.13 -12.26
CA GLN A 30 13.64 -7.68 -12.10
C GLN A 30 12.36 -7.19 -11.42
N SER A 31 11.19 -7.73 -11.77
CA SER A 31 9.91 -7.39 -11.12
C SER A 31 9.86 -7.85 -9.66
N MET A 32 10.44 -9.02 -9.35
CA MET A 32 10.59 -9.51 -7.98
C MET A 32 11.59 -8.67 -7.18
N LEU A 33 12.68 -8.21 -7.80
CA LEU A 33 13.64 -7.29 -7.19
C LEU A 33 12.99 -5.92 -6.91
N ALA A 34 12.12 -5.43 -7.80
CA ALA A 34 11.36 -4.19 -7.62
C ALA A 34 10.31 -4.30 -6.50
N GLN A 35 9.64 -5.46 -6.38
CA GLN A 35 8.74 -5.76 -5.25
C GLN A 35 9.50 -5.89 -3.93
N MET A 36 10.67 -6.54 -3.92
CA MET A 36 11.53 -6.63 -2.73
C MET A 36 12.19 -5.29 -2.35
N GLN A 37 12.52 -4.43 -3.33
CA GLN A 37 12.99 -3.07 -3.08
C GLN A 37 11.86 -2.19 -2.53
N SER A 38 10.62 -2.35 -2.99
CA SER A 38 9.45 -1.69 -2.38
C SER A 38 9.23 -2.14 -0.93
N ALA A 39 9.43 -3.43 -0.64
CA ALA A 39 9.31 -3.96 0.74
C ALA A 39 10.50 -3.58 1.67
N ASN A 40 11.70 -3.35 1.13
CA ASN A 40 12.88 -2.92 1.92
C ASN A 40 13.00 -1.39 2.04
N PHE A 41 12.48 -0.62 1.07
CA PHE A 41 12.33 0.84 1.21
C PHE A 41 11.41 1.19 2.40
N LEU A 42 10.42 0.33 2.67
CA LEU A 42 9.52 0.45 3.81
C LEU A 42 10.21 0.23 5.19
N ASN A 43 11.41 -0.37 5.25
CA ASN A 43 12.12 -0.60 6.51
C ASN A 43 13.33 0.33 6.75
N GLN A 44 13.93 0.95 5.71
CA GLN A 44 15.15 1.76 5.85
C GLN A 44 14.99 3.27 5.61
N ALA A 45 13.84 3.76 5.14
CA ALA A 45 13.57 5.20 4.99
C ALA A 45 13.13 5.89 6.30
N THR A 46 13.24 5.22 7.45
CA THR A 46 12.60 5.64 8.71
C THR A 46 13.29 6.78 9.46
N LEU A 47 14.39 7.38 8.99
CA LEU A 47 15.10 8.42 9.79
C LEU A 47 15.67 9.62 9.01
N ILE A 48 15.62 9.67 7.68
CA ILE A 48 16.07 10.83 6.90
C ILE A 48 14.89 11.28 6.02
N GLY A 49 14.16 12.30 6.48
CA GLY A 49 12.95 12.80 5.80
C GLY A 49 11.69 12.84 6.67
N HIS A 50 11.79 12.89 8.00
CA HIS A 50 10.65 13.11 8.89
C HIS A 50 9.96 14.45 8.58
N SER A 51 9.01 14.40 7.66
CA SER A 51 8.03 15.47 7.51
C SER A 51 7.21 15.51 8.80
N PRO A 52 7.07 16.67 9.45
CA PRO A 52 6.31 16.76 10.69
C PRO A 52 4.88 16.27 10.43
N MET A 53 4.42 15.32 11.24
CA MET A 53 3.02 14.91 11.21
C MET A 53 2.20 15.96 11.96
N VAL A 54 1.14 16.43 11.33
CA VAL A 54 0.22 17.41 11.91
C VAL A 54 -0.98 16.67 12.47
N ALA A 55 -1.34 16.96 13.71
CA ALA A 55 -2.56 16.45 14.31
C ALA A 55 -3.76 16.92 13.48
N GLY A 56 -4.55 15.97 12.98
CA GLY A 56 -5.64 16.26 12.06
C GLY A 56 -6.11 15.02 11.33
N ASN A 57 -7.31 15.12 10.76
CA ASN A 57 -7.93 14.04 9.99
C ASN A 57 -8.05 14.36 8.50
N THR A 58 -7.58 15.53 8.04
CA THR A 58 -7.73 15.96 6.65
C THR A 58 -6.54 15.51 5.82
N ILE A 59 -6.81 14.71 4.79
CA ILE A 59 -5.82 14.20 3.84
C ILE A 59 -5.94 14.98 2.55
N ASN A 60 -4.84 15.57 2.08
CA ASN A 60 -4.77 16.16 0.74
C ASN A 60 -4.11 15.13 -0.20
N PHE A 61 -4.93 14.36 -0.93
CA PHE A 61 -4.44 13.32 -1.82
C PHE A 61 -4.17 13.89 -3.22
N MET A 62 -2.93 13.75 -3.68
CA MET A 62 -2.49 14.27 -4.99
C MET A 62 -2.07 13.15 -5.96
N GLY A 63 -2.48 11.91 -5.71
CA GLY A 63 -2.13 10.75 -6.53
C GLY A 63 -0.88 10.01 -6.05
N SER A 64 -0.31 10.42 -4.92
CA SER A 64 0.80 9.75 -4.23
C SER A 64 0.37 9.30 -2.84
N GLU A 65 1.01 8.23 -2.35
CA GLU A 65 0.81 7.73 -1.00
C GLU A 65 0.98 8.84 0.05
N VAL A 66 0.08 8.86 1.04
CA VAL A 66 0.12 9.79 2.17
C VAL A 66 0.33 9.02 3.45
N ILE A 67 1.37 9.40 4.22
CA ILE A 67 1.63 8.81 5.52
C ILE A 67 0.65 9.36 6.55
N LEU A 68 -0.02 8.47 7.27
CA LEU A 68 -0.96 8.74 8.33
C LEU A 68 -0.45 8.15 9.65
N GLY A 69 -0.96 8.68 10.75
CA GLY A 69 -0.61 8.27 12.10
C GLY A 69 -1.84 8.18 12.98
N ALA A 70 -1.82 7.21 13.89
CA ALA A 70 -2.80 7.05 14.95
C ALA A 70 -2.07 7.20 16.28
N ASN A 71 -2.44 8.21 17.09
CA ASN A 71 -1.90 8.34 18.45
C ASN A 71 -2.93 7.86 19.47
N LEU A 72 -2.64 6.72 20.10
CA LEU A 72 -3.52 6.06 21.05
C LEU A 72 -3.08 6.35 22.49
N ALA A 73 -3.99 6.84 23.34
CA ALA A 73 -3.69 7.08 24.75
C ALA A 73 -3.53 5.77 25.56
N ASN A 74 -4.25 4.72 25.16
CA ASN A 74 -4.23 3.38 25.75
C ASN A 74 -4.31 2.33 24.62
N PRO A 75 -3.96 1.07 24.89
CA PRO A 75 -4.15 -0.02 23.92
C PRO A 75 -5.61 -0.13 23.46
N LEU A 76 -5.80 -0.35 22.15
CA LEU A 76 -7.10 -0.57 21.52
C LEU A 76 -7.10 -1.86 20.70
N GLN A 77 -8.27 -2.47 20.60
CA GLN A 77 -8.55 -3.70 19.87
C GLN A 77 -9.45 -3.42 18.67
N GLY A 78 -9.22 -4.10 17.56
CA GLY A 78 -10.03 -3.95 16.34
C GLY A 78 -10.05 -2.52 15.83
N VAL A 79 -8.87 -1.91 15.75
CA VAL A 79 -8.69 -0.54 15.27
C VAL A 79 -8.90 -0.51 13.76
N VAL A 80 -9.81 0.34 13.30
CA VAL A 80 -10.12 0.53 11.89
C VAL A 80 -9.98 2.01 11.54
N ALA A 81 -9.23 2.29 10.48
CA ALA A 81 -9.19 3.59 9.84
C ALA A 81 -10.20 3.63 8.68
N THR A 82 -11.14 4.56 8.72
CA THR A 82 -12.17 4.76 7.71
C THR A 82 -11.85 6.05 6.95
N ILE A 83 -11.75 5.96 5.62
CA ILE A 83 -11.51 7.10 4.74
C ILE A 83 -12.83 7.54 4.14
N LYS A 84 -13.12 8.84 4.25
CA LYS A 84 -14.30 9.49 3.71
C LYS A 84 -13.94 10.55 2.68
N ASP A 85 -14.76 10.70 1.65
CA ASP A 85 -14.66 11.81 0.71
C ASP A 85 -15.20 13.12 1.30
N ALA A 86 -15.11 14.21 0.54
CA ALA A 86 -15.64 15.52 0.93
C ALA A 86 -17.17 15.55 1.13
N SER A 87 -17.89 14.58 0.55
CA SER A 87 -19.35 14.41 0.72
C SER A 87 -19.71 13.56 1.93
N GLY A 88 -18.73 12.97 2.61
CA GLY A 88 -18.90 12.09 3.77
C GLY A 88 -19.12 10.62 3.42
N ASN A 89 -19.01 10.22 2.14
CA ASN A 89 -19.14 8.82 1.75
C ASN A 89 -17.87 8.06 2.13
N VAL A 90 -18.03 6.83 2.61
CA VAL A 90 -16.89 5.94 2.87
C VAL A 90 -16.36 5.44 1.53
N VAL A 91 -15.08 5.72 1.30
CA VAL A 91 -14.37 5.38 0.05
C VAL A 91 -13.27 4.34 0.26
N GLY A 92 -12.86 4.14 1.51
CA GLY A 92 -11.88 3.11 1.87
C GLY A 92 -11.90 2.82 3.36
N THR A 93 -11.43 1.63 3.73
CA THR A 93 -11.23 1.23 5.11
C THR A 93 -9.94 0.42 5.22
N ALA A 94 -9.14 0.68 6.24
CA ALA A 94 -7.95 -0.09 6.57
C ALA A 94 -8.12 -0.67 7.99
N ASP A 95 -8.05 -1.99 8.09
CA ASP A 95 -7.99 -2.67 9.38
C ASP A 95 -6.55 -2.60 9.90
N LEU A 96 -6.38 -1.93 11.04
CA LEU A 96 -5.10 -1.78 11.73
C LEU A 96 -4.95 -2.81 12.87
N GLY A 97 -5.96 -3.65 13.12
CA GLY A 97 -5.94 -4.70 14.12
C GLY A 97 -5.81 -4.18 15.55
N ASN A 98 -5.01 -4.84 16.37
CA ASN A 98 -4.80 -4.46 17.76
C ASN A 98 -3.56 -3.56 17.87
N LEU A 99 -3.72 -2.37 18.42
CA LEU A 99 -2.65 -1.39 18.58
C LEU A 99 -2.40 -1.09 20.05
N ASN A 100 -1.14 -0.90 20.40
CA ASN A 100 -0.75 -0.42 21.73
C ASN A 100 -0.92 1.09 21.84
N SER A 101 -0.81 1.63 23.06
CA SER A 101 -0.70 3.08 23.26
C SER A 101 0.54 3.64 22.56
N GLY A 102 0.45 4.87 22.09
CA GLY A 102 1.51 5.58 21.37
C GLY A 102 1.15 5.81 19.91
N MET A 103 2.15 6.27 19.16
CA MET A 103 2.01 6.55 17.73
C MET A 103 2.19 5.29 16.90
N THR A 104 1.22 4.99 16.04
CA THR A 104 1.32 3.97 14.99
C THR A 104 1.16 4.63 13.64
N ASN A 105 2.12 4.43 12.75
CA ASN A 105 2.07 4.98 11.39
C ASN A 105 1.50 3.94 10.43
N PHE A 106 0.75 4.42 9.44
CA PHE A 106 0.21 3.62 8.35
C PHE A 106 0.13 4.49 7.09
N ALA A 107 -0.06 3.87 5.93
CA ALA A 107 -0.12 4.57 4.66
C ALA A 107 -1.54 4.58 4.10
N PHE A 108 -1.88 5.67 3.41
CA PHE A 108 -3.04 5.75 2.54
C PHE A 108 -2.56 5.87 1.10
N ASP A 109 -2.79 4.81 0.32
CA ASP A 109 -2.37 4.65 -1.07
C ASP A 109 -3.36 5.25 -2.08
N GLY A 110 -4.56 5.64 -1.63
CA GLY A 110 -5.60 6.19 -2.48
C GLY A 110 -6.24 5.16 -3.39
N ILE A 111 -6.30 3.89 -2.97
CA ILE A 111 -7.02 2.83 -3.68
C ILE A 111 -8.34 2.55 -2.98
N ASP A 112 -9.44 2.56 -3.73
CA ASP A 112 -10.77 2.25 -3.18
C ASP A 112 -11.02 0.73 -3.07
N ALA A 113 -12.17 0.36 -2.49
CA ALA A 113 -12.55 -1.04 -2.32
C ALA A 113 -12.72 -1.83 -3.65
N SER A 114 -12.84 -1.14 -4.79
CA SER A 114 -12.89 -1.76 -6.12
C SER A 114 -11.51 -1.97 -6.74
N GLY A 115 -10.45 -1.47 -6.10
CA GLY A 115 -9.09 -1.47 -6.62
C GLY A 115 -8.81 -0.30 -7.58
N ALA A 116 -9.71 0.68 -7.66
CA ALA A 116 -9.53 1.85 -8.51
C ALA A 116 -8.77 2.95 -7.76
N THR A 117 -7.94 3.69 -8.49
CA THR A 117 -7.28 4.89 -7.95
C THR A 117 -8.31 5.98 -7.73
N MET A 118 -8.31 6.50 -6.50
CA MET A 118 -9.16 7.60 -6.10
C MET A 118 -8.70 8.90 -6.76
N PRO A 119 -9.62 9.82 -7.12
CA PRO A 119 -9.25 11.09 -7.71
C PRO A 119 -8.45 11.97 -6.72
N ASN A 120 -7.67 12.90 -7.26
CA ASN A 120 -7.03 13.92 -6.42
C ASN A 120 -8.08 14.75 -5.70
N GLY A 121 -7.88 14.99 -4.41
CA GLY A 121 -8.87 15.70 -3.61
C GLY A 121 -8.62 15.65 -2.11
N ILE A 122 -9.55 16.25 -1.38
CA ILE A 122 -9.54 16.27 0.07
C ILE A 122 -10.36 15.08 0.59
N TYR A 123 -9.72 14.29 1.45
CA TYR A 123 -10.31 13.16 2.14
C TYR A 123 -10.21 13.35 3.65
N ARG A 124 -10.95 12.53 4.38
CA ARG A 124 -10.94 12.49 5.84
C ARG A 124 -10.67 11.10 6.36
N VAL A 125 -9.79 10.96 7.34
CA VAL A 125 -9.57 9.70 8.05
C VAL A 125 -10.21 9.74 9.43
N GLU A 126 -11.03 8.75 9.73
CA GLU A 126 -11.58 8.51 11.07
C GLU A 126 -11.04 7.19 11.60
N ILE A 127 -10.40 7.23 12.77
CA ILE A 127 -9.84 6.04 13.41
C ILE A 127 -10.77 5.67 14.56
N THR A 128 -11.17 4.41 14.63
CA THR A 128 -12.03 3.88 15.69
C THR A 128 -11.45 2.58 16.21
N GLY A 129 -11.57 2.30 17.50
CA GLY A 129 -11.17 1.03 18.10
C GLY A 129 -11.83 0.82 19.46
N LYS A 130 -11.63 -0.33 20.09
CA LYS A 130 -12.21 -0.65 21.41
C LYS A 130 -11.17 -0.77 22.50
N ASN A 131 -11.38 -0.12 23.63
CA ASN A 131 -10.51 -0.28 24.79
C ASN A 131 -10.76 -1.60 25.54
N SER A 132 -9.99 -1.87 26.59
CA SER A 132 -10.11 -3.09 27.40
C SER A 132 -11.48 -3.24 28.10
N ALA A 133 -12.23 -2.16 28.29
CA ALA A 133 -13.59 -2.17 28.83
C ALA A 133 -14.66 -2.40 27.74
N GLY A 134 -14.27 -2.53 26.47
CA GLY A 134 -15.17 -2.70 25.34
C GLY A 134 -15.81 -1.41 24.83
N ALA A 135 -15.41 -0.24 25.35
CA ALA A 135 -15.91 1.06 24.89
C ALA A 135 -15.19 1.48 23.60
N ASN A 136 -15.94 2.07 22.68
CA ASN A 136 -15.38 2.64 21.45
C ASN A 136 -14.63 3.93 21.75
N GLU A 137 -13.41 4.04 21.23
CA GLU A 137 -12.58 5.24 21.30
C GLU A 137 -12.20 5.69 19.88
N MET A 138 -11.99 7.00 19.73
CA MET A 138 -11.57 7.65 18.49
C MET A 138 -10.21 8.31 18.71
N PRO A 139 -9.10 7.60 18.44
CA PRO A 139 -7.76 8.15 18.55
C PRO A 139 -7.57 9.38 17.66
N THR A 140 -6.70 10.28 18.09
CA THR A 140 -6.30 11.43 17.27
C THR A 140 -5.52 10.92 16.05
N ALA A 141 -6.03 11.24 14.86
CA ALA A 141 -5.31 11.02 13.62
C ALA A 141 -4.23 12.10 13.41
N TYR A 142 -3.18 11.72 12.71
CA TYR A 142 -2.08 12.57 12.29
C TYR A 142 -1.88 12.36 10.79
N VAL A 143 -1.59 13.45 10.08
CA VAL A 143 -1.36 13.43 8.63
C VAL A 143 0.04 13.95 8.39
N GLY A 144 0.83 13.21 7.61
CA GLY A 144 2.15 13.65 7.17
C GLY A 144 2.04 14.92 6.35
N SER A 145 2.88 15.91 6.65
CA SER A 145 2.96 17.09 5.80
C SER A 145 3.53 16.71 4.42
N PRO A 146 3.01 17.28 3.33
CA PRO A 146 3.53 17.05 1.98
C PRO A 146 4.98 17.54 1.81
#